data_AF-A0A6L8H5D2-F1
#
_entry.id   AF-A0A6L8H5D2-F1
#
_cell.length_a   1.000
_cell.length_b   1.000
_cell.length_c   1.000
_cell.angle_alpha   90.00
_cell.angle_beta   90.00
_cell.angle_gamma   90.00
#
_symmetry.space_group_name_H-M   'P 1'
#
loop_
_entity.id
_entity.type
_entity.pdbx_description
1 polymer ?
#
loop_
_entity_poly.entity_id
_entity_poly.type
_entity_poly.pdbx_seq_one_letter_code
_entity_poly.pdbx_strand_id
1 'polypeptide(L)'
;SQGTMNNFTIGGWDSEKQRPFAYYETLGGGMGAGSACPGASGIHSHMTNTMNTPVEALEYAYPFRISRYVLRDKTGGAGVYTGGNGVTREIEFLQDAHVTIVSDRRESQPFGLAGGEAGQSGRNVLIRKGKEKKLPGKTELVVKKGDRLRIETPGGGGYGKSRK
;
A
#
# COMPACT_ATOMS: atom_id res chain seq x y z
N SER A 1 7.74 -11.91 -1.32
CA SER A 1 7.81 -10.47 -1.66
C SER A 1 6.40 -9.88 -1.80
N GLN A 2 6.27 -8.54 -1.73
CA GLN A 2 5.02 -7.77 -1.87
C GLN A 2 4.20 -7.98 -3.16
N GLY A 3 4.67 -8.78 -4.11
CA GLY A 3 3.98 -9.06 -5.38
C GLY A 3 4.47 -8.16 -6.50
N THR A 4 3.67 -8.04 -7.56
CA THR A 4 4.00 -7.27 -8.76
C THR A 4 3.86 -5.77 -8.51
N MET A 5 2.72 -5.33 -7.94
CA MET A 5 2.48 -3.92 -7.66
C MET A 5 1.35 -3.68 -6.64
N ASN A 6 1.40 -2.52 -5.99
CA ASN A 6 0.26 -1.90 -5.30
C ASN A 6 -0.06 -0.60 -6.04
N ASN A 7 -0.97 -0.63 -7.01
CA ASN A 7 -1.40 0.59 -7.67
C ASN A 7 -2.81 1.00 -7.20
N PHE A 8 -3.06 2.28 -7.27
CA PHE A 8 -4.42 2.79 -7.31
C PHE A 8 -4.46 4.06 -8.15
N THR A 9 -5.58 4.26 -8.81
CA THR A 9 -5.85 5.42 -9.63
C THR A 9 -7.08 6.13 -9.14
N ILE A 10 -7.08 7.46 -9.26
CA ILE A 10 -8.19 8.30 -8.86
C ILE A 10 -8.50 9.28 -9.99
N GLY A 11 -9.76 9.37 -10.37
CA GLY A 11 -10.25 10.35 -11.33
C GLY A 11 -11.45 11.12 -10.77
N GLY A 12 -11.54 12.41 -11.06
CA GLY A 12 -12.65 13.23 -10.60
C GLY A 12 -12.59 14.67 -11.09
N TRP A 13 -13.43 15.51 -10.47
CA TRP A 13 -13.49 16.94 -10.72
C TRP A 13 -13.06 17.69 -9.45
N ASP A 14 -12.09 18.59 -9.59
CA ASP A 14 -11.67 19.50 -8.52
C ASP A 14 -12.51 20.78 -8.64
N SER A 15 -13.51 20.95 -7.76
CA SER A 15 -14.38 22.13 -7.79
C SER A 15 -13.72 23.40 -7.24
N GLU A 16 -12.60 23.31 -6.52
CA GLU A 16 -11.86 24.49 -6.08
C GLU A 16 -11.01 25.03 -7.23
N LYS A 17 -10.36 24.14 -7.98
CA LYS A 17 -9.53 24.50 -9.15
C LYS A 17 -10.28 24.52 -10.48
N GLN A 18 -11.57 24.17 -10.48
CA GLN A 18 -12.45 24.12 -11.66
C GLN A 18 -11.86 23.32 -12.84
N ARG A 19 -11.32 22.13 -12.56
CA ARG A 19 -10.68 21.28 -13.59
C ARG A 19 -10.86 19.78 -13.31
N PRO A 20 -10.81 18.92 -14.33
CA PRO A 20 -10.72 17.48 -14.11
C PRO A 20 -9.33 17.14 -13.56
N PHE A 21 -9.24 16.04 -12.81
CA PHE A 21 -7.97 15.49 -12.36
C PHE A 21 -7.91 13.98 -12.58
N ALA A 22 -6.69 13.51 -12.82
CA ALA A 22 -6.34 12.10 -12.81
C ALA A 22 -5.05 11.94 -11.98
N TYR A 23 -5.06 10.95 -11.11
CA TYR A 23 -3.94 10.62 -10.23
C TYR A 23 -3.65 9.12 -10.33
N TYR A 24 -2.37 8.78 -10.41
CA TYR A 24 -1.87 7.41 -10.45
C TYR A 24 -0.73 7.31 -9.44
N GLU A 25 -0.85 6.41 -8.48
CA GLU A 25 0.24 6.13 -7.53
C GLU A 25 0.54 4.64 -7.52
N THR A 26 1.83 4.33 -7.43
CA THR A 26 2.28 3.02 -6.97
C THR A 26 2.81 3.16 -5.56
N LEU A 27 2.59 2.15 -4.73
CA LEU A 27 3.06 2.14 -3.35
C LEU A 27 4.11 1.06 -3.14
N GLY A 28 5.20 1.46 -2.47
CA GLY A 28 6.20 0.54 -1.95
C GLY A 28 5.67 -0.33 -0.80
N GLY A 29 6.49 -1.29 -0.40
CA GLY A 29 6.15 -2.25 0.64
C GLY A 29 7.30 -3.20 0.92
N GLY A 30 7.00 -4.37 1.48
CA GLY A 30 8.04 -5.26 1.99
C GLY A 30 8.75 -6.08 0.90
N MET A 31 10.06 -5.92 0.79
CA MET A 31 10.91 -6.82 0.02
C MET A 31 11.14 -8.12 0.79
N GLY A 32 11.17 -9.27 0.10
CA GLY A 32 11.54 -10.54 0.73
C GLY A 32 13.01 -10.54 1.18
N ALA A 33 13.31 -11.24 2.27
CA ALA A 33 14.69 -11.45 2.71
C ALA A 33 15.47 -12.33 1.73
N GLY A 34 16.77 -12.07 1.60
CA GLY A 34 17.71 -12.90 0.85
C GLY A 34 18.43 -13.90 1.75
N SER A 35 19.27 -14.75 1.15
CA SER A 35 20.11 -15.70 1.89
C SER A 35 21.22 -15.05 2.70
N ALA A 36 21.51 -13.77 2.46
CA ALA A 36 22.60 -13.03 3.09
C ALA A 36 22.17 -11.68 3.70
N CYS A 37 20.90 -11.29 3.58
CA CYS A 37 20.44 -9.99 4.06
C CYS A 37 18.93 -9.94 4.38
N PRO A 38 18.51 -9.08 5.33
CA PRO A 38 17.10 -8.79 5.55
C PRO A 38 16.47 -8.07 4.37
N GLY A 39 15.15 -8.20 4.23
CA GLY A 39 14.39 -7.47 3.21
C GLY A 39 14.23 -6.00 3.56
N ALA A 40 14.36 -5.12 2.58
CA ALA A 40 14.11 -3.69 2.74
C ALA A 40 12.61 -3.38 2.95
N SER A 41 12.32 -2.41 3.83
CA SER A 41 10.96 -2.00 4.18
C SER A 41 10.49 -0.81 3.34
N GLY A 42 9.22 -0.83 2.94
CA GLY A 42 8.57 0.30 2.28
C GLY A 42 9.17 0.74 0.95
N ILE A 43 9.90 -0.14 0.26
CA ILE A 43 10.54 0.18 -1.01
C ILE A 43 9.68 -0.23 -2.19
N HIS A 44 9.89 0.44 -3.32
CA HIS A 44 9.49 -0.09 -4.61
C HIS A 44 10.43 -1.25 -4.97
N SER A 45 9.85 -2.39 -5.34
CA SER A 45 10.61 -3.60 -5.70
C SER A 45 10.01 -4.24 -6.94
N HIS A 46 10.80 -5.04 -7.65
CA HIS A 46 10.41 -5.74 -8.88
C HIS A 46 10.01 -4.77 -10.00
N MET A 47 8.72 -4.67 -10.32
CA MET A 47 8.21 -3.91 -11.47
C MET A 47 8.06 -2.40 -11.22
N THR A 48 8.39 -1.93 -10.02
CA THR A 48 8.22 -0.51 -9.63
C THR A 48 9.57 0.10 -9.28
N ASN A 49 9.82 1.32 -9.79
CA ASN A 49 11.01 2.12 -9.48
C ASN A 49 10.64 3.62 -9.51
N THR A 50 9.63 4.00 -8.74
CA THR A 50 9.17 5.38 -8.64
C THR A 50 9.57 5.97 -7.29
N MET A 51 9.94 7.25 -7.27
CA MET A 51 10.06 7.99 -6.01
C MET A 51 8.68 8.14 -5.36
N ASN A 52 8.64 8.19 -4.04
CA ASN A 52 7.43 8.54 -3.33
C ASN A 52 7.03 9.98 -3.65
N THR A 53 5.72 10.24 -3.80
CA THR A 53 5.22 11.60 -4.00
C THR A 53 5.24 12.35 -2.66
N PRO A 54 5.91 13.51 -2.55
CA PRO A 54 5.85 14.35 -1.35
C PRO A 54 4.40 14.67 -0.98
N VAL A 55 4.08 14.62 0.31
CA VAL A 55 2.71 14.83 0.80
C VAL A 55 2.22 16.23 0.44
N GLU A 56 3.07 17.24 0.65
CA GLU A 56 2.77 18.64 0.39
C GLU A 56 2.50 18.88 -1.10
N ALA A 57 3.30 18.26 -1.98
CA ALA A 57 3.10 18.37 -3.43
C ALA A 57 1.78 17.72 -3.87
N LEU A 58 1.42 16.58 -3.26
CA LEU A 58 0.18 15.88 -3.56
C LEU A 58 -1.05 16.69 -3.12
N GLU A 59 -1.07 17.17 -1.87
CA GLU A 59 -2.18 17.95 -1.32
C GLU A 59 -2.32 19.32 -1.99
N TYR A 60 -1.21 19.90 -2.45
CA TYR A 60 -1.26 21.11 -3.27
C TYR A 60 -1.93 20.85 -4.62
N ALA A 61 -1.53 19.77 -5.31
CA ALA A 61 -1.97 19.49 -6.66
C ALA A 61 -3.42 18.98 -6.75
N TYR A 62 -3.86 18.16 -5.79
CA TYR A 62 -5.11 17.40 -5.85
C TYR A 62 -6.01 17.64 -4.62
N PRO A 63 -7.33 17.42 -4.73
CA PRO A 63 -8.28 17.58 -3.63
C PRO A 63 -8.23 16.38 -2.66
N PHE A 64 -7.05 16.10 -2.12
CA PHE A 64 -6.77 15.00 -1.21
C PHE A 64 -6.14 15.53 0.07
N ARG A 65 -6.25 14.74 1.15
CA ARG A 65 -5.47 14.93 2.37
C ARG A 65 -4.88 13.60 2.84
N ILE A 66 -3.58 13.56 3.10
CA ILE A 66 -2.88 12.39 3.61
C ILE A 66 -3.03 12.35 5.13
N SER A 67 -3.91 11.47 5.59
CA SER A 67 -4.18 11.30 7.02
C SER A 67 -3.19 10.35 7.72
N ARG A 68 -2.51 9.48 6.95
CA ARG A 68 -1.48 8.57 7.46
C ARG A 68 -0.53 8.14 6.34
N TYR A 69 0.77 8.19 6.63
CA TYR A 69 1.80 7.58 5.79
C TYR A 69 2.95 7.07 6.65
N VAL A 70 3.00 5.75 6.88
CA VAL A 70 3.93 5.12 7.83
C VAL A 70 4.33 3.72 7.38
N LEU A 71 5.46 3.21 7.88
CA LEU A 71 5.77 1.78 7.77
C LEU A 71 4.75 0.95 8.57
N ARG A 72 4.42 -0.25 8.07
CA ARG A 72 3.58 -1.24 8.77
C ARG A 72 4.46 -2.17 9.58
N ASP A 73 4.68 -1.81 10.84
CA ASP A 73 5.55 -2.58 11.72
C ASP A 73 5.16 -4.05 11.81
N LYS A 74 6.19 -4.91 11.85
CA LYS A 74 6.07 -6.37 12.05
C LYS A 74 5.21 -7.07 10.99
N THR A 75 5.19 -6.54 9.77
CA THR A 75 4.53 -7.19 8.63
C THR A 75 5.48 -8.07 7.82
N GLY A 76 6.80 -7.88 7.96
CA GLY A 76 7.80 -8.80 7.43
C GLY A 76 7.75 -10.17 8.11
N GLY A 77 7.89 -11.24 7.33
CA GLY A 77 7.97 -12.61 7.83
C GLY A 77 9.28 -12.84 8.59
N ALA A 78 9.20 -13.61 9.67
CA ALA A 78 10.33 -13.95 10.51
C ALA A 78 11.30 -14.93 9.83
N GLY A 79 12.56 -14.93 10.25
CA GLY A 79 13.59 -15.85 9.77
C GLY A 79 14.93 -15.55 10.42
N VAL A 80 16.01 -16.17 9.92
CA VAL A 80 17.38 -15.69 10.17
C VAL A 80 17.52 -14.26 9.65
N TYR A 81 16.96 -14.02 8.47
CA TYR A 81 16.78 -12.68 7.91
C TYR A 81 15.29 -12.38 7.78
N THR A 82 14.86 -11.27 8.38
CA THR A 82 13.46 -10.84 8.36
C THR A 82 13.09 -10.23 7.01
N GLY A 83 11.88 -10.52 6.53
CA GLY A 83 11.32 -9.77 5.42
C GLY A 83 11.11 -8.30 5.77
N GLY A 84 11.06 -7.43 4.77
CA GLY A 84 10.78 -6.01 4.96
C GLY A 84 9.32 -5.75 5.34
N ASN A 85 9.09 -4.64 6.03
CA ASN A 85 7.75 -4.18 6.38
C ASN A 85 7.06 -3.50 5.19
N GLY A 86 5.74 -3.63 5.13
CA GLY A 86 4.87 -2.88 4.23
C GLY A 86 4.70 -1.42 4.65
N VAL A 87 3.73 -0.73 4.04
CA VAL A 87 3.42 0.69 4.25
C VAL A 87 1.91 0.86 4.37
N THR A 88 1.50 1.75 5.26
CA THR A 88 0.13 2.25 5.32
C THR A 88 0.08 3.63 4.69
N ARG A 89 -0.68 3.76 3.61
CA ARG A 89 -1.03 5.03 2.97
C ARG A 89 -2.52 5.26 3.15
N GLU A 90 -2.90 6.42 3.66
CA GLU A 90 -4.31 6.74 3.88
C GLU A 90 -4.67 8.14 3.40
N ILE A 91 -5.64 8.18 2.48
CA ILE A 91 -6.05 9.38 1.76
C ILE A 91 -7.49 9.70 2.12
N GLU A 92 -7.73 10.90 2.63
CA GLU A 92 -9.05 11.51 2.73
C GLU A 92 -9.38 12.25 1.44
N PHE A 93 -10.58 12.04 0.92
CA PHE A 93 -11.05 12.70 -0.30
C PHE A 93 -11.79 13.99 0.05
N LEU A 94 -11.35 15.12 -0.51
CA LEU A 94 -12.00 16.42 -0.30
C LEU A 94 -13.11 16.70 -1.33
N GLN A 95 -13.23 15.83 -2.33
CA GLN A 95 -14.25 15.84 -3.39
C GLN A 95 -14.71 14.40 -3.67
N ASP A 96 -15.85 14.25 -4.34
CA ASP A 96 -16.27 12.96 -4.88
C ASP A 96 -15.29 12.51 -5.98
N ALA A 97 -14.99 11.21 -6.04
CA ALA A 97 -14.06 10.66 -7.01
C ALA A 97 -14.36 9.19 -7.36
N HIS A 98 -13.83 8.75 -8.49
CA HIS A 98 -13.74 7.35 -8.89
C HIS A 98 -12.36 6.82 -8.55
N VAL A 99 -12.31 5.63 -7.94
CA VAL A 99 -11.07 4.96 -7.55
C VAL A 99 -11.02 3.59 -8.16
N THR A 100 -9.89 3.24 -8.77
CA THR A 100 -9.59 1.86 -9.17
C THR A 100 -8.36 1.38 -8.42
N ILE A 101 -8.41 0.17 -7.88
CA ILE A 101 -7.30 -0.46 -7.17
C ILE A 101 -6.90 -1.72 -7.92
N VAL A 102 -5.61 -1.87 -8.24
CA VAL A 102 -5.03 -3.14 -8.71
C VAL A 102 -3.83 -3.46 -7.83
N SER A 103 -4.05 -4.42 -6.94
CA SER A 103 -3.09 -4.77 -5.92
C SER A 103 -3.08 -6.29 -5.67
N ASP A 104 -1.90 -6.82 -5.39
CA ASP A 104 -1.67 -8.25 -5.20
C ASP A 104 -1.47 -8.62 -3.73
N ARG A 105 -1.38 -9.91 -3.39
CA ARG A 105 -1.15 -10.37 -2.00
C ARG A 105 -2.19 -9.86 -0.98
N ARG A 106 -3.45 -9.77 -1.39
CA ARG A 106 -4.61 -9.49 -0.49
C ARG A 106 -5.27 -10.77 0.02
N GLU A 107 -5.17 -11.84 -0.77
CA GLU A 107 -5.71 -13.17 -0.46
C GLU A 107 -4.59 -14.19 -0.19
N SER A 108 -3.39 -13.96 -0.72
CA SER A 108 -2.22 -14.81 -0.51
C SER A 108 -1.09 -14.06 0.20
N GLN A 109 -0.43 -14.74 1.13
CA GLN A 109 0.71 -14.18 1.84
C GLN A 109 1.99 -14.22 0.98
N PRO A 110 2.91 -13.27 1.17
CA PRO A 110 4.30 -13.39 0.74
C PRO A 110 4.97 -14.59 1.42
N PHE A 111 5.27 -15.65 0.68
CA PHE A 111 5.93 -16.85 1.24
C PHE A 111 7.34 -16.54 1.75
N GLY A 112 7.77 -17.25 2.80
CA GLY A 112 9.16 -17.30 3.25
C GLY A 112 9.96 -18.41 2.55
N LEU A 113 11.28 -18.38 2.70
CA LEU A 113 12.22 -19.31 2.06
C LEU A 113 13.13 -19.99 3.08
N ALA A 114 13.58 -21.21 2.77
CA ALA A 114 14.51 -21.98 3.61
C ALA A 114 14.08 -22.11 5.10
N GLY A 115 12.78 -22.23 5.35
CA GLY A 115 12.21 -22.29 6.71
C GLY A 115 11.89 -20.94 7.34
N GLY A 116 12.03 -19.84 6.61
CA GLY A 116 11.49 -18.53 7.01
C GLY A 116 9.96 -18.49 6.93
N GLU A 117 9.35 -17.65 7.76
CA GLU A 117 7.92 -17.47 7.86
C GLU A 117 7.38 -16.52 6.78
N ALA A 118 6.08 -16.64 6.51
CA ALA A 118 5.39 -15.78 5.57
C ALA A 118 5.24 -14.35 6.12
N GLY A 119 5.30 -13.36 5.22
CA GLY A 119 4.93 -11.98 5.54
C GLY A 119 3.42 -11.81 5.64
N GLN A 120 2.99 -10.71 6.24
CA GLN A 120 1.56 -10.36 6.28
C GLN A 120 1.05 -9.91 4.91
N SER A 121 -0.18 -10.29 4.60
CA SER A 121 -0.91 -9.81 3.43
C SER A 121 -1.19 -8.29 3.51
N GLY A 122 -1.41 -7.69 2.34
CA GLY A 122 -1.92 -6.33 2.26
C GLY A 122 -3.41 -6.26 2.61
N ARG A 123 -3.93 -5.05 2.85
CA ARG A 123 -5.35 -4.80 3.08
C ARG A 123 -5.75 -3.48 2.41
N ASN A 124 -6.92 -3.46 1.79
CA ASN A 124 -7.52 -2.24 1.27
C ASN A 124 -8.78 -1.96 2.12
N VAL A 125 -8.96 -0.74 2.61
CA VAL A 125 -10.06 -0.39 3.51
C VAL A 125 -10.65 0.96 3.09
N LEU A 126 -11.96 0.97 2.83
CA LEU A 126 -12.73 2.20 2.75
C LEU A 126 -13.27 2.53 4.14
N ILE A 127 -13.03 3.74 4.63
CA ILE A 127 -13.59 4.27 5.86
C ILE A 127 -14.62 5.33 5.47
N ARG A 128 -15.90 5.04 5.72
CA ARG A 128 -17.01 5.96 5.41
C ARG A 128 -17.80 6.23 6.68
N LYS A 129 -17.87 7.50 7.10
CA LYS A 129 -18.54 7.92 8.35
C LYS A 129 -18.05 7.11 9.56
N GLY A 130 -16.73 6.88 9.65
CA GLY A 130 -16.08 6.11 10.72
C GLY A 130 -16.21 4.59 10.60
N LYS A 131 -16.97 4.04 9.64
CA LYS A 131 -17.10 2.59 9.44
C LYS A 131 -16.09 2.06 8.43
N GLU A 132 -15.32 1.05 8.83
CA GLU A 132 -14.40 0.35 7.95
C GLU A 132 -15.11 -0.71 7.09
N LYS A 133 -14.85 -0.71 5.79
CA LYS A 133 -15.23 -1.76 4.84
C LYS A 133 -13.97 -2.27 4.14
N LYS A 134 -13.67 -3.57 4.29
CA LYS A 134 -12.58 -4.22 3.56
C LYS A 134 -12.93 -4.28 2.07
N LEU A 135 -11.96 -3.95 1.22
CA LEU A 135 -12.08 -4.00 -0.23
C LEU A 135 -11.23 -5.15 -0.80
N PRO A 136 -11.61 -5.74 -1.95
CA PRO A 136 -10.79 -6.69 -2.69
C PRO A 136 -9.47 -6.09 -3.17
N GLY A 137 -8.55 -6.95 -3.64
CA GLY A 137 -7.29 -6.51 -4.23
C GLY A 137 -7.46 -5.82 -5.59
N LYS A 138 -8.53 -6.14 -6.31
CA LYS A 138 -8.85 -5.61 -7.64
C LYS A 138 -10.30 -5.15 -7.63
N THR A 139 -10.54 -3.85 -7.70
CA THR A 139 -11.90 -3.30 -7.58
C THR A 139 -11.96 -1.85 -8.08
N GLU A 140 -13.16 -1.42 -8.44
CA GLU A 140 -13.51 -0.02 -8.68
C GLU A 140 -14.57 0.41 -7.65
N LEU A 141 -14.50 1.67 -7.21
CA LEU A 141 -15.48 2.26 -6.32
C LEU A 141 -15.61 3.77 -6.51
N VAL A 142 -16.80 4.29 -6.17
CA VAL A 142 -17.04 5.72 -6.01
C VAL A 142 -16.89 6.11 -4.54
N VAL A 143 -15.99 7.05 -4.28
CA VAL A 143 -15.79 7.66 -2.98
C VAL A 143 -16.51 9.01 -2.93
N LYS A 144 -16.96 9.37 -1.74
CA LYS A 144 -17.62 10.64 -1.45
C LYS A 144 -16.68 11.55 -0.68
N LYS A 145 -16.89 12.86 -0.78
CA LYS A 145 -16.20 13.83 0.08
C LYS A 145 -16.26 13.40 1.56
N GLY A 146 -15.11 13.38 2.23
CA GLY A 146 -14.92 12.97 3.62
C GLY A 146 -14.69 11.47 3.82
N ASP A 147 -14.79 10.64 2.78
CA ASP A 147 -14.34 9.26 2.86
C ASP A 147 -12.81 9.19 2.98
N ARG A 148 -12.32 8.10 3.59
CA ARG A 148 -10.89 7.78 3.62
C ARG A 148 -10.63 6.42 2.99
N LEU A 149 -9.64 6.34 2.11
CA LEU A 149 -9.12 5.07 1.58
C LEU A 149 -7.77 4.78 2.20
N ARG A 150 -7.69 3.67 2.94
CA ARG A 150 -6.45 3.14 3.50
C ARG A 150 -5.95 1.97 2.66
N ILE A 151 -4.78 2.12 2.07
CA ILE A 151 -4.03 1.05 1.40
C ILE A 151 -2.89 0.61 2.31
N GLU A 152 -2.94 -0.65 2.71
CA GLU A 152 -1.91 -1.30 3.49
C GLU A 152 -1.16 -2.30 2.59
N THR A 153 0.08 -2.00 2.25
CA THR A 153 0.89 -2.85 1.36
C THR A 153 1.44 -4.07 2.11
N PRO A 154 1.56 -5.24 1.47
CA PRO A 154 2.06 -6.46 2.10
C PRO A 154 3.52 -6.33 2.55
N GLY A 155 3.92 -7.18 3.50
CA GLY A 155 5.32 -7.33 3.89
C GLY A 155 6.14 -8.22 2.94
N GLY A 156 7.39 -8.49 3.32
CA GLY A 156 8.25 -9.49 2.69
C GLY A 156 8.19 -10.83 3.41
N GLY A 157 8.50 -11.93 2.72
CA GLY A 157 8.73 -13.21 3.41
C GLY A 157 10.12 -13.26 4.02
N GLY A 158 10.27 -13.97 5.13
CA GLY A 158 11.56 -14.18 5.80
C GLY A 158 12.41 -15.26 5.12
N TYR A 159 13.69 -15.31 5.48
CA TYR A 159 14.64 -16.31 5.02
C TYR A 159 15.28 -17.06 6.19
N GLY A 160 15.35 -18.38 6.08
CA GLY A 160 16.02 -19.24 7.06
C GLY A 160 15.16 -19.49 8.29
N LYS A 161 15.29 -20.68 8.89
CA LYS A 161 14.60 -21.01 10.15
C LYS A 161 15.19 -20.18 11.29
N SER A 162 14.37 -19.31 11.89
CA SER A 162 14.77 -18.57 13.09
C SER A 162 15.02 -19.55 14.24
N ARG A 163 16.15 -19.42 14.95
CA ARG A 163 16.37 -20.16 16.19
C ARG A 163 15.54 -19.46 17.28
N LYS A 164 14.49 -20.13 17.75
CA LYS A 164 13.77 -19.72 18.96
C LYS A 164 14.70 -19.80 20.17
#